data_AF-A0A8E7B0N0-F1
#
_entry.id   AF-A0A8E7B0N0-F1
#
_cell.length_a   1.000
_cell.length_b   1.000
_cell.length_c   1.000
_cell.angle_alpha   90.00
_cell.angle_beta   90.00
_cell.angle_gamma   90.00
#
_symmetry.space_group_name_H-M   'P 1'
#
loop_
_entity.id
_entity.type
_entity.pdbx_description
1 polymer ?
#
loop_
_entity_poly.entity_id
_entity_poly.type
_entity_poly.pdbx_seq_one_letter_code
_entity_poly.pdbx_strand_id
1 'polypeptide(L)' 'MPTWKCTGTEVTKEEAEESIAHLKNACFGCDTHSNECSIAKAVGEISSMITESE' A
#
# COMPACT_ATOMS: atom_id res chain seq x y z
N MET A 1 14.99 -5.73 -3.68
CA MET A 1 13.68 -5.59 -3.01
C MET A 1 13.23 -4.14 -3.16
N PRO A 2 11.93 -3.86 -3.34
CA PRO A 2 11.45 -2.49 -3.36
C PRO A 2 11.80 -1.79 -2.05
N THR A 3 12.14 -0.51 -2.14
CA THR A 3 12.39 0.35 -0.99
C THR A 3 11.21 1.27 -0.76
N TRP A 4 10.77 1.39 0.49
CA TRP A 4 9.76 2.38 0.85
C TRP A 4 10.29 3.78 0.58
N LYS A 5 9.68 4.52 -0.34
CA LYS A 5 10.15 5.87 -0.73
C LYS A 5 10.18 6.87 0.43
N CYS A 6 9.38 6.65 1.48
CA CYS A 6 9.29 7.52 2.65
C CYS A 6 10.36 7.27 3.72
N THR A 7 10.87 6.04 3.86
CA THR A 7 11.83 5.67 4.92
C THR A 7 13.16 5.15 4.39
N GLY A 8 13.24 4.80 3.11
CA GLY A 8 14.39 4.12 2.50
C GLY A 8 14.56 2.67 2.98
N THR A 9 13.60 2.13 3.72
CA THR A 9 13.63 0.75 4.22
C THR A 9 13.39 -0.22 3.08
N GLU A 10 14.24 -1.24 2.95
CA GLU A 10 13.95 -2.37 2.05
C GLU A 10 12.80 -3.17 2.62
N VAL A 11 11.81 -3.45 1.79
CA VAL A 11 10.60 -4.19 2.18
C VAL A 11 10.51 -5.41 1.27
N THR A 12 10.33 -6.57 1.89
CA THR A 12 10.04 -7.80 1.16
C THR A 12 8.65 -7.72 0.51
N LYS A 13 8.39 -8.60 -0.45
CA LYS A 13 7.06 -8.69 -1.06
C LYS A 13 6.02 -9.09 0.00
N GLU A 14 6.33 -10.04 0.89
CA GLU A 14 5.43 -10.45 1.97
C GLU A 14 5.08 -9.28 2.91
N GLU A 15 6.05 -8.50 3.37
CA GLU A 15 5.80 -7.35 4.27
C GLU A 15 4.94 -6.25 3.61
N ALA A 16 5.13 -6.05 2.29
CA ALA A 16 4.34 -5.10 1.53
C ALA A 16 2.88 -5.58 1.34
N GLU A 17 2.67 -6.88 1.11
CA GLU A 17 1.35 -7.51 1.04
C GLU A 17 0.63 -7.50 2.41
N GLU A 18 1.34 -7.77 3.49
CA GLU A 18 0.83 -7.68 4.87
C GLU A 18 0.38 -6.25 5.19
N SER A 19 1.17 -5.25 4.81
CA SER A 19 0.81 -3.84 4.96
C SER A 19 -0.46 -3.47 4.19
N ILE A 20 -0.63 -3.96 2.96
CA ILE A 20 -1.86 -3.78 2.18
C ILE A 20 -3.06 -4.43 2.89
N ALA A 21 -2.89 -5.64 3.44
CA ALA A 21 -3.95 -6.34 4.15
C ALA A 21 -4.38 -5.56 5.41
N HIS A 22 -3.44 -5.02 6.18
CA HIS A 22 -3.74 -4.16 7.33
C HIS A 22 -4.49 -2.89 6.92
N LEU A 23 -4.08 -2.22 5.85
CA LEU A 23 -4.77 -1.02 5.33
C LEU A 23 -6.19 -1.33 4.86
N LYS A 24 -6.39 -2.46 4.17
CA LYS A 24 -7.73 -2.90 3.75
C LYS A 24 -8.61 -3.24 4.94
N ASN A 25 -8.09 -3.89 5.97
CA ASN A 25 -8.83 -4.18 7.20
C ASN A 25 -9.13 -2.94 8.04
N ALA A 26 -8.24 -1.94 8.02
CA ALA A 26 -8.47 -0.65 8.67
C ALA A 26 -9.45 0.24 7.88
N CYS A 27 -9.75 -0.09 6.63
CA CYS A 27 -10.76 0.60 5.84
C CYS A 27 -12.15 0.28 6.41
N PHE A 28 -12.85 1.31 6.87
CA PHE A 28 -14.23 1.18 7.36
C PHE A 28 -15.28 0.95 6.25
N GLY A 29 -14.84 0.76 5.00
CA GLY A 29 -15.72 0.49 3.86
C GLY A 29 -16.63 1.68 3.54
N CYS A 30 -16.05 2.87 3.42
CA CYS A 30 -16.80 4.09 3.14
C CYS A 30 -17.67 3.91 1.87
N ASP A 31 -18.96 4.23 1.94
CA ASP A 31 -19.90 4.13 0.80
C ASP A 31 -19.41 4.90 -0.45
N THR A 32 -18.66 5.98 -0.24
CA THR A 32 -18.06 6.78 -1.33
C THR A 32 -16.56 6.53 -1.36
N HIS A 33 -16.14 5.42 -1.96
CA HIS A 33 -14.74 5.20 -2.30
C HIS A 33 -14.33 6.19 -3.40
N SER A 34 -13.69 7.28 -2.99
CA SER A 34 -13.08 8.27 -3.88
C SER A 34 -11.60 7.97 -4.07
N ASN A 35 -11.05 8.37 -5.22
CA ASN A 35 -9.61 8.38 -5.49
C ASN A 35 -8.83 9.29 -4.51
N GLU A 36 -9.54 10.16 -3.77
CA GLU A 36 -8.96 11.00 -2.73
C GLU A 36 -8.89 10.32 -1.35
N CYS A 37 -9.37 9.08 -1.22
CA CYS A 37 -9.26 8.32 0.01
C CYS A 37 -7.79 8.05 0.34
N SER A 38 -7.32 8.52 1.49
CA SER A 38 -5.92 8.36 1.93
C SER A 38 -5.51 6.89 2.04
N ILE A 39 -6.42 5.99 2.43
CA ILE A 39 -6.17 4.55 2.50
C ILE A 39 -6.03 3.97 1.09
N ALA A 40 -6.93 4.31 0.17
CA ALA A 40 -6.86 3.84 -1.21
C ALA A 40 -5.57 4.31 -1.90
N LYS A 41 -5.18 5.57 -1.66
CA LYS A 41 -3.92 6.13 -2.14
C LYS A 41 -2.70 5.37 -1.58
N ALA A 42 -2.67 5.12 -0.27
CA ALA A 42 -1.58 4.38 0.36
C ALA A 42 -1.48 2.94 -0.18
N VAL A 43 -2.60 2.24 -0.36
CA VAL A 43 -2.62 0.91 -0.98
C VAL A 43 -2.08 0.97 -2.41
N GLY A 44 -2.49 1.95 -3.21
CA GLY A 44 -2.00 2.14 -4.58
C GLY A 44 -0.50 2.41 -4.64
N GLU A 45 0.02 3.28 -3.76
CA GLU A 45 1.46 3.56 -3.66
C GLU A 45 2.25 2.30 -3.30
N ILE A 46 1.78 1.50 -2.33
CA ILE A 46 2.41 0.23 -1.94
C ILE A 46 2.37 -0.79 -3.09
N SER A 47 1.21 -0.97 -3.73
CA SER A 47 1.08 -1.87 -4.87
C SER A 47 2.00 -1.49 -6.04
N SER A 48 2.16 -0.19 -6.33
CA SER A 48 3.06 0.30 -7.39
C SER A 48 4.52 -0.03 -7.08
N MET A 49 4.96 0.07 -5.82
CA MET A 49 6.34 -0.29 -5.45
C MET A 49 6.63 -1.78 -5.69
N ILE A 50 5.65 -2.65 -5.47
CA ILE A 50 5.80 -4.10 -5.68
C ILE A 50 5.84 -4.44 -7.18
N THR A 51 5.08 -3.71 -8.02
CA THR A 51 5.02 -3.95 -9.48
C THR A 51 6.18 -3.33 -10.25
N GLU A 52 6.77 -2.23 -9.78
CA GLU A 52 7.99 -1.64 -10.38
C GLU A 52 9.25 -2.48 -10.13
N SER A 53 9.14 -3.60 -9.39
CA SER A 53 10.26 -4.51 -9.07
C SER A 53 10.28 -5.80 -9.91
N GLU A 54 9.40 -5.94 -10.90
CA GLU A 54 9.36 -7.05 -11.89
C GLU A 54 10.08 -6.73 -13.20
#